data_AF-A0ABD2HPE3-F1
#
_entry.id   AF-A0ABD2HPE3-F1
#
_cell.length_a   1.000
_cell.length_b   1.000
_cell.length_c   1.000
_cell.angle_alpha   90.00
_cell.angle_beta   90.00
_cell.angle_gamma   90.00
#
_symmetry.space_group_name_H-M   'P 1'
#
loop_
_entity.id
_entity.type
_entity.pdbx_description
1 polymer ?
#
loop_
_entity_poly.entity_id
_entity_poly.type
_entity_poly.pdbx_seq_one_letter_code
_entity_poly.pdbx_strand_id
1 'polypeptide(L)'
;MVVPSLFVINCLAQDVNFELRIVTVATENTDGLCRLNRSANAFGHQLFVVGMGEPWKGGDMREQGGAQKIRLFREYLEPFKDREDLILLFIDAYDVILNADSDTILRKYLSFFPENRIVFGAEPFCWPDRTLAPQYPPVIFGERYLNSGMFIGFAREIYAMLAIARDLNLQDGDDDQLFYTRVFLDPDRRTKLGVALDSMSYIFQNLNGMQEFVGISPQSAKNSDDFVMLENFLYNTNPLILHGNGPSKSQLNVLENYLTHGKIYQVFFTGLCLFILAPLKKY
;
A
#
# COMPACT_ATOMS: atom_id res chain seq x y z
N MET A 1 -31.76 -40.71 -4.68
CA MET A 1 -32.40 -39.40 -4.42
C MET A 1 -31.58 -38.72 -3.33
N VAL A 2 -30.62 -37.89 -3.72
CA VAL A 2 -29.88 -37.01 -2.82
C VAL A 2 -29.75 -35.70 -3.60
N VAL A 3 -30.50 -34.70 -3.14
CA VAL A 3 -30.51 -33.36 -3.72
C VAL A 3 -29.15 -32.72 -3.40
N PRO A 4 -28.41 -32.17 -4.39
CA PRO A 4 -27.21 -31.41 -4.09
C PRO A 4 -27.65 -30.11 -3.42
N SER A 5 -27.15 -29.89 -2.21
CA SER A 5 -27.34 -28.69 -1.41
C SER A 5 -26.69 -27.49 -2.11
N LEU A 6 -27.47 -26.88 -3.01
CA LEU A 6 -27.22 -25.60 -3.68
C LEU A 6 -27.58 -24.39 -2.78
N PHE A 7 -27.50 -24.55 -1.47
CA PHE A 7 -28.20 -23.68 -0.50
C PHE A 7 -27.30 -23.15 0.62
N VAL A 8 -26.04 -22.78 0.34
CA VAL A 8 -25.28 -21.84 1.22
C VAL A 8 -24.25 -21.03 0.43
N ILE A 9 -24.65 -20.24 -0.57
CA ILE A 9 -23.89 -19.03 -0.96
C ILE A 9 -24.90 -17.98 -1.40
N ASN A 10 -25.72 -17.48 -0.47
CA ASN A 10 -26.53 -16.28 -0.71
C ASN A 10 -26.96 -15.62 0.61
N CYS A 11 -26.00 -15.46 1.52
CA CYS A 11 -26.20 -14.64 2.69
C CYS A 11 -24.95 -13.79 2.88
N LEU A 12 -25.14 -12.48 3.08
CA LEU A 12 -24.15 -11.40 3.18
C LEU A 12 -23.77 -10.66 1.87
N ALA A 13 -24.71 -10.44 0.97
CA ALA A 13 -24.75 -9.13 0.29
C ALA A 13 -25.55 -8.17 1.16
N GLN A 14 -25.00 -7.78 2.33
CA GLN A 14 -25.39 -6.49 2.89
C GLN A 14 -24.73 -5.45 1.99
N ASP A 15 -25.52 -4.52 1.46
CA ASP A 15 -25.08 -3.31 0.77
C ASP A 15 -24.30 -2.39 1.72
N VAL A 16 -23.21 -2.88 2.32
CA VAL A 16 -22.27 -2.03 3.04
C VAL A 16 -21.39 -1.39 1.99
N ASN A 17 -21.77 -0.19 1.58
CA ASN A 17 -20.93 0.64 0.75
C ASN A 17 -19.80 1.19 1.64
N PHE A 18 -18.62 0.60 1.54
CA PHE A 18 -17.46 1.05 2.31
C PHE A 18 -16.91 2.37 1.76
N GLU A 19 -16.68 3.34 2.64
CA GLU A 19 -15.91 4.54 2.31
C GLU A 19 -14.41 4.19 2.33
N LEU A 20 -13.69 4.47 1.25
CA LEU A 20 -12.22 4.42 1.25
C LEU A 20 -11.65 5.81 1.51
N ARG A 21 -10.72 5.91 2.47
CA ARG A 21 -9.95 7.13 2.71
C ARG A 21 -8.45 6.87 2.66
N ILE A 22 -7.74 7.64 1.83
CA ILE A 22 -6.29 7.55 1.70
C ILE A 22 -5.63 8.57 2.64
N VAL A 23 -4.79 8.07 3.54
CA VAL A 23 -4.14 8.87 4.58
C VAL A 23 -2.63 8.69 4.47
N THR A 24 -1.90 9.79 4.62
CA THR A 24 -0.45 9.78 4.70
C THR A 24 0.02 10.71 5.82
N VAL A 25 1.22 10.49 6.34
CA VAL A 25 1.87 11.40 7.27
C VAL A 25 3.03 12.09 6.56
N ALA A 26 3.01 13.42 6.55
CA ALA A 26 4.08 14.25 6.02
C ALA A 26 4.18 15.55 6.81
N THR A 27 5.39 15.93 7.17
CA THR A 27 5.67 17.19 7.88
C THR A 27 6.00 18.35 6.96
N GLU A 28 6.42 18.06 5.72
CA GLU A 28 6.86 19.05 4.75
C GLU A 28 6.26 18.78 3.37
N ASN A 29 6.09 19.85 2.59
CA ASN A 29 5.64 19.75 1.21
C ASN A 29 6.82 19.51 0.27
N THR A 30 7.18 18.24 0.07
CA THR A 30 8.27 17.81 -0.81
C THR A 30 7.78 17.48 -2.22
N ASP A 31 8.71 17.36 -3.18
CA ASP A 31 8.40 16.87 -4.54
C ASP A 31 7.77 15.48 -4.50
N GLY A 32 8.20 14.61 -3.57
CA GLY A 32 7.65 13.29 -3.36
C GLY A 32 6.19 13.32 -2.91
N LEU A 33 5.83 14.21 -1.98
CA LEU A 33 4.43 14.40 -1.57
C LEU A 33 3.58 15.01 -2.69
N CYS A 34 4.09 16.03 -3.38
CA CYS A 34 3.39 16.64 -4.52
C CYS A 34 3.06 15.59 -5.59
N ARG A 35 3.98 14.65 -5.79
CA ARG A 35 3.86 13.55 -6.72
C ARG A 35 2.86 12.48 -6.31
N LEU A 36 2.90 12.07 -5.04
CA LEU A 36 1.85 11.23 -4.49
C LEU A 36 0.48 11.88 -4.70
N ASN A 37 0.34 13.17 -4.39
CA ASN A 37 -0.88 13.93 -4.60
C ASN A 37 -1.31 13.99 -6.09
N ARG A 38 -0.37 14.13 -7.04
CA ARG A 38 -0.69 14.04 -8.48
C ARG A 38 -1.25 12.66 -8.83
N SER A 39 -0.63 11.58 -8.36
CA SER A 39 -1.12 10.22 -8.62
C SER A 39 -2.48 9.96 -7.97
N ALA A 40 -2.71 10.47 -6.75
CA ALA A 40 -4.00 10.41 -6.07
C ALA A 40 -5.11 11.08 -6.90
N ASN A 41 -4.86 12.33 -7.34
CA ASN A 41 -5.81 13.09 -8.14
C ASN A 41 -6.10 12.44 -9.50
N ALA A 42 -5.13 11.78 -10.12
CA ALA A 42 -5.31 11.07 -11.39
C ALA A 42 -6.35 9.95 -11.31
N PHE A 43 -6.55 9.36 -10.11
CA PHE A 43 -7.54 8.33 -9.83
C PHE A 43 -8.72 8.83 -9.00
N GLY A 44 -8.91 10.15 -8.90
CA GLY A 44 -10.06 10.77 -8.23
C GLY A 44 -10.02 10.75 -6.70
N HIS A 45 -8.84 10.53 -6.10
CA HIS A 45 -8.69 10.47 -4.65
C HIS A 45 -8.41 11.84 -4.03
N GLN A 46 -9.00 12.07 -2.86
CA GLN A 46 -8.52 13.10 -1.93
C GLN A 46 -7.49 12.48 -0.98
N LEU A 47 -6.27 13.04 -0.97
CA LEU A 47 -5.22 12.63 -0.05
C LEU A 47 -5.32 13.41 1.28
N PHE A 48 -5.44 12.70 2.40
CA PHE A 48 -5.46 13.29 3.74
C PHE A 48 -4.06 13.28 4.32
N VAL A 49 -3.41 14.44 4.32
CA VAL A 49 -2.04 14.61 4.83
C VAL A 49 -2.08 15.03 6.30
N VAL A 50 -1.53 14.20 7.17
CA VAL A 50 -1.46 14.43 8.62
C VAL A 50 -0.05 14.91 9.00
N GLY A 51 0.03 15.86 9.94
CA GLY A 51 1.31 16.36 10.48
C GLY A 51 1.96 17.50 9.69
N MET A 52 1.31 18.04 8.66
CA MET A 52 1.87 19.11 7.82
C MET A 52 2.26 20.34 8.65
N GLY A 53 3.52 20.76 8.56
CA GLY A 53 4.07 21.88 9.31
C GLY A 53 4.55 21.54 10.73
N GLU A 54 4.36 20.31 11.21
CA GLU A 54 4.94 19.88 12.48
C GLU A 54 6.45 19.60 12.35
N PRO A 55 7.27 19.91 13.38
CA PRO A 55 8.66 19.49 13.40
C PRO A 55 8.79 17.96 13.36
N TRP A 56 9.66 17.46 12.48
CA TRP A 56 10.00 16.04 12.44
C TRP A 56 10.86 15.66 13.65
N LYS A 57 10.36 14.70 14.43
CA LYS A 57 10.96 14.09 15.63
C LYS A 57 11.15 12.58 15.46
N GLY A 58 10.83 12.02 14.30
CA GLY A 58 10.90 10.59 14.02
C GLY A 58 12.28 10.01 13.74
N GLY A 59 13.37 10.73 14.03
CA GLY A 59 14.73 10.25 13.78
C GLY A 59 15.15 10.28 12.30
N ASP A 60 16.26 9.63 11.94
CA ASP A 60 16.70 9.50 10.55
C ASP A 60 16.04 8.26 9.92
N MET A 61 15.18 8.48 8.92
CA MET A 61 14.49 7.42 8.18
C MET A 61 15.42 6.53 7.34
N ARG A 62 16.74 6.80 7.31
CA ARG A 62 17.75 5.88 6.77
C ARG A 62 18.14 4.78 7.75
N GLU A 63 17.84 4.98 9.04
CA GLU A 63 18.05 4.03 10.13
C GLU A 63 16.70 3.66 10.75
N GLN A 64 16.69 3.31 12.03
CA GLN A 64 15.46 3.07 12.78
C GLN A 64 14.76 4.40 13.12
N GLY A 65 13.44 4.44 12.98
CA GLY A 65 12.67 5.64 13.30
C GLY A 65 11.26 5.63 12.73
N GLY A 66 10.60 6.79 12.78
CA GLY A 66 9.31 7.01 12.13
C GLY A 66 8.08 6.80 13.00
N ALA A 67 8.22 6.41 14.27
CA ALA A 67 7.09 6.22 15.18
C ALA A 67 6.27 7.51 15.45
N GLN A 68 6.81 8.70 15.16
CA GLN A 68 6.01 9.93 15.09
C GLN A 68 4.79 9.77 14.16
N LYS A 69 4.93 9.02 13.05
CA LYS A 69 3.82 8.71 12.14
C LYS A 69 2.70 7.96 12.85
N ILE A 70 3.04 7.00 13.71
CA ILE A 70 2.07 6.22 14.50
C ILE A 70 1.30 7.15 15.44
N ARG A 71 1.98 8.03 16.17
CA ARG A 71 1.34 8.98 17.08
C ARG A 71 0.38 9.91 16.32
N LEU A 72 0.86 10.55 15.26
CA LEU A 72 0.08 11.49 14.45
C LEU A 72 -1.13 10.80 13.81
N PHE A 73 -0.93 9.61 13.24
CA PHE A 73 -2.01 8.87 12.60
C PHE A 73 -3.07 8.44 13.62
N ARG A 74 -2.65 7.98 14.81
CA ARG A 74 -3.56 7.64 15.92
C ARG A 74 -4.42 8.82 16.35
N GLU A 75 -3.81 9.99 16.53
CA GLU A 75 -4.52 11.23 16.91
C GLU A 75 -5.54 11.65 15.84
N TYR A 76 -5.18 11.55 14.56
CA TYR A 76 -6.09 11.79 13.44
C TYR A 76 -7.26 10.80 13.40
N LEU A 77 -7.02 9.54 13.74
CA LEU A 77 -8.01 8.45 13.66
C LEU A 77 -8.98 8.42 14.84
N GLU A 78 -8.69 9.08 15.96
CA GLU A 78 -9.50 9.09 17.18
C GLU A 78 -11.00 9.38 16.92
N PRO A 79 -11.38 10.37 16.08
CA PRO A 79 -12.79 10.65 15.80
C PRO A 79 -13.49 9.55 14.98
N PHE A 80 -12.74 8.64 14.36
CA PHE A 80 -13.24 7.59 13.47
C PHE A 80 -13.16 6.18 14.09
N LYS A 81 -12.72 6.05 15.34
CA LYS A 81 -12.47 4.75 16.00
C LYS A 81 -13.68 3.82 16.08
N ASP A 82 -14.89 4.37 16.02
CA ASP A 82 -16.15 3.62 16.10
C ASP A 82 -16.85 3.49 14.72
N ARG A 83 -16.24 3.97 13.62
CA ARG A 83 -16.78 3.83 12.26
C ARG A 83 -16.52 2.41 11.73
N GLU A 84 -17.58 1.69 11.38
CA GLU A 84 -17.51 0.33 10.83
C GLU A 84 -17.54 0.29 9.29
N ASP A 85 -17.99 1.37 8.66
CA ASP A 85 -18.12 1.55 7.21
C ASP A 85 -16.89 2.21 6.56
N LEU A 86 -15.90 2.63 7.36
CA LEU A 86 -14.70 3.33 6.90
C LEU A 86 -13.51 2.37 6.78
N ILE A 87 -12.96 2.27 5.58
CA ILE A 87 -11.69 1.60 5.28
C ILE A 87 -10.64 2.68 5.02
N LEU A 88 -9.49 2.53 5.66
CA LEU A 88 -8.34 3.42 5.50
C LEU A 88 -7.25 2.71 4.71
N LEU A 89 -6.68 3.43 3.74
CA LEU A 89 -5.42 3.10 3.11
C LEU A 89 -4.37 4.06 3.67
N PHE A 90 -3.49 3.56 4.53
CA PHE A 90 -2.31 4.28 4.96
C PHE A 90 -1.17 4.03 3.98
N ILE A 91 -0.49 5.09 3.59
CA ILE A 91 0.69 5.04 2.74
C ILE A 91 1.74 6.06 3.19
N ASP A 92 3.02 5.71 3.06
CA ASP A 92 4.12 6.64 3.18
C ASP A 92 4.01 7.75 2.12
N ALA A 93 4.55 8.92 2.41
CA ALA A 93 4.31 10.11 1.60
C ALA A 93 5.26 10.22 0.41
N TYR A 94 6.57 10.16 0.66
CA TYR A 94 7.55 10.76 -0.25
C TYR A 94 7.96 9.86 -1.42
N ASP A 95 7.71 8.56 -1.31
CA ASP A 95 8.10 7.55 -2.30
C ASP A 95 7.02 6.50 -2.55
N VAL A 96 5.76 6.94 -2.51
CA VAL A 96 4.62 6.12 -2.89
C VAL A 96 3.90 6.73 -4.08
N ILE A 97 3.36 5.86 -4.94
CA ILE A 97 2.53 6.20 -6.09
C ILE A 97 1.25 5.36 -6.05
N LEU A 98 0.10 6.00 -6.27
CA LEU A 98 -1.19 5.34 -6.45
C LEU A 98 -1.46 5.06 -7.94
N ASN A 99 -1.98 3.87 -8.23
CA ASN A 99 -2.22 3.40 -9.59
C ASN A 99 -3.63 2.79 -9.77
N ALA A 100 -4.61 3.19 -8.96
CA ALA A 100 -5.98 2.66 -9.05
C ALA A 100 -7.01 3.57 -8.37
N ASP A 101 -8.26 3.49 -8.82
CA ASP A 101 -9.43 4.11 -8.18
C ASP A 101 -9.89 3.37 -6.92
N SER A 102 -10.78 3.99 -6.14
CA SER A 102 -11.28 3.46 -4.86
C SER A 102 -11.97 2.12 -5.02
N ASP A 103 -12.82 1.99 -6.05
CA ASP A 103 -13.58 0.77 -6.29
C ASP A 103 -12.65 -0.41 -6.56
N THR A 104 -11.59 -0.21 -7.34
CA THR A 104 -10.60 -1.24 -7.66
C THR A 104 -9.80 -1.64 -6.43
N ILE A 105 -9.38 -0.66 -5.60
CA ILE A 105 -8.68 -0.92 -4.33
C ILE A 105 -9.58 -1.73 -3.38
N LEU A 106 -10.81 -1.27 -3.14
CA LEU A 106 -11.77 -1.93 -2.26
C LEU A 106 -12.13 -3.34 -2.74
N ARG A 107 -12.44 -3.50 -4.04
CA ARG A 107 -12.71 -4.83 -4.62
C ARG A 107 -11.54 -5.77 -4.41
N LYS A 108 -10.31 -5.32 -4.64
CA LYS A 108 -9.11 -6.16 -4.50
C LYS A 108 -8.88 -6.54 -3.05
N TYR A 109 -8.97 -5.57 -2.14
CA TYR A 109 -8.85 -5.82 -0.70
C TYR A 109 -9.88 -6.85 -0.21
N LEU A 110 -11.16 -6.61 -0.48
CA LEU A 110 -12.24 -7.47 0.02
C LEU A 110 -12.27 -8.85 -0.66
N SER A 111 -11.78 -8.97 -1.91
CA SER A 111 -11.77 -10.25 -2.63
C SER A 111 -10.60 -11.15 -2.27
N PHE A 112 -9.39 -10.58 -2.11
CA PHE A 112 -8.18 -11.36 -1.79
C PHE A 112 -8.00 -11.59 -0.30
N PHE A 113 -8.59 -10.74 0.54
CA PHE A 113 -8.44 -10.79 2.00
C PHE A 113 -9.79 -10.75 2.74
N PRO A 114 -10.76 -11.62 2.39
CA PRO A 114 -12.13 -11.55 2.91
C PRO A 114 -12.25 -11.78 4.42
N GLU A 115 -11.26 -12.43 5.04
CA GLU A 115 -11.22 -12.72 6.47
C GLU A 115 -10.33 -11.76 7.27
N ASN A 116 -9.59 -10.87 6.60
CA ASN A 116 -8.59 -10.02 7.23
C ASN A 116 -9.08 -8.57 7.36
N ARG A 117 -8.83 -7.98 8.52
CA ARG A 117 -9.28 -6.62 8.84
C ARG A 117 -8.20 -5.57 8.63
N ILE A 118 -6.94 -5.99 8.61
CA ILE A 118 -5.79 -5.16 8.27
C ILE A 118 -4.85 -5.98 7.39
N VAL A 119 -4.39 -5.40 6.29
CA VAL A 119 -3.44 -6.02 5.37
C VAL A 119 -2.28 -5.05 5.16
N PHE A 120 -1.08 -5.50 5.51
CA PHE A 120 0.16 -4.77 5.27
C PHE A 120 0.80 -5.21 3.95
N GLY A 121 1.55 -4.31 3.32
CA GLY A 121 2.51 -4.70 2.28
C GLY A 121 3.53 -5.69 2.83
N ALA A 122 3.98 -6.61 1.99
CA ALA A 122 5.04 -7.56 2.32
C ALA A 122 6.34 -7.24 1.57
N GLU A 123 7.48 -7.65 2.12
CA GLU A 123 8.81 -7.47 1.53
C GLU A 123 9.75 -8.66 1.81
N PRO A 124 10.85 -8.81 1.03
CA PRO A 124 11.79 -9.93 1.17
C PRO A 124 12.72 -9.83 2.37
N PHE A 125 12.78 -8.70 3.05
CA PHE A 125 13.73 -8.44 4.12
C PHE A 125 13.06 -8.32 5.49
N CYS A 126 13.51 -9.12 6.45
CA CYS A 126 13.18 -8.92 7.86
C CYS A 126 13.99 -7.73 8.40
N TRP A 127 13.35 -6.57 8.50
CA TRP A 127 13.96 -5.32 8.96
C TRP A 127 13.06 -4.69 10.04
N PRO A 128 13.61 -3.97 11.04
CA PRO A 128 15.05 -3.76 11.30
C PRO A 128 15.71 -4.93 12.03
N ASP A 129 14.96 -5.71 12.79
CA ASP A 129 15.49 -6.81 13.61
C ASP A 129 15.38 -8.15 12.87
N ARG A 130 16.50 -8.58 12.26
CA ARG A 130 16.59 -9.85 11.53
C ARG A 130 16.41 -11.07 12.41
N THR A 131 16.60 -10.96 13.73
CA THR A 131 16.45 -12.10 14.65
C THR A 131 14.99 -12.53 14.80
N LEU A 132 14.04 -11.69 14.38
CA LEU A 132 12.60 -11.99 14.39
C LEU A 132 12.17 -12.87 13.21
N ALA A 133 13.00 -13.05 12.19
CA ALA A 133 12.65 -13.82 10.98
C ALA A 133 12.11 -15.25 11.25
N PRO A 134 12.64 -16.02 12.22
CA PRO A 134 12.11 -17.34 12.55
C PRO A 134 10.69 -17.32 13.15
N GLN A 135 10.24 -16.18 13.71
CA GLN A 135 8.93 -16.04 14.35
C GLN A 135 7.80 -15.76 13.36
N TYR A 136 8.14 -15.27 12.15
CA TYR A 136 7.15 -15.06 11.10
C TYR A 136 6.49 -16.38 10.70
N PRO A 137 5.17 -16.42 10.43
CA PRO A 137 4.54 -17.59 9.82
C PRO A 137 5.27 -18.00 8.54
N PRO A 138 5.36 -19.30 8.23
CA PRO A 138 5.86 -19.73 6.94
C PRO A 138 4.91 -19.28 5.83
N VAL A 139 5.48 -18.80 4.73
CA VAL A 139 4.76 -18.44 3.51
C VAL A 139 5.18 -19.44 2.43
N ILE A 140 4.21 -20.08 1.79
CA ILE A 140 4.47 -21.07 0.73
C ILE A 140 4.98 -20.37 -0.53
N PHE A 141 4.38 -19.23 -0.86
CA PHE A 141 4.69 -18.44 -2.04
C PHE A 141 4.46 -16.95 -1.75
N GLY A 142 5.42 -16.12 -2.16
CA GLY A 142 5.40 -14.69 -1.90
C GLY A 142 6.35 -14.23 -0.79
N GLU A 143 6.31 -12.94 -0.53
CA GLU A 143 7.09 -12.25 0.48
C GLU A 143 6.62 -12.54 1.90
N ARG A 144 7.58 -12.65 2.82
CA ARG A 144 7.33 -13.17 4.17
C ARG A 144 7.27 -12.10 5.25
N TYR A 145 7.92 -10.95 5.05
CA TYR A 145 8.11 -9.98 6.12
C TYR A 145 7.23 -8.75 5.92
N LEU A 146 6.76 -8.17 7.02
CA LEU A 146 5.91 -6.98 7.00
C LEU A 146 6.71 -5.77 6.51
N ASN A 147 6.08 -4.92 5.70
CA ASN A 147 6.51 -3.54 5.44
C ASN A 147 5.45 -2.57 5.95
N SER A 148 5.87 -1.56 6.71
CA SER A 148 4.98 -0.59 7.38
C SER A 148 4.58 0.60 6.51
N GLY A 149 5.22 0.80 5.38
CA GLY A 149 5.00 1.97 4.53
C GLY A 149 3.67 1.94 3.78
N MET A 150 2.98 0.80 3.73
CA MET A 150 1.63 0.72 3.17
C MET A 150 0.80 -0.34 3.86
N PHE A 151 -0.44 0.01 4.22
CA PHE A 151 -1.43 -0.95 4.69
C PHE A 151 -2.85 -0.44 4.49
N ILE A 152 -3.79 -1.37 4.36
CA ILE A 152 -5.22 -1.10 4.24
C ILE A 152 -5.98 -1.85 5.33
N GLY A 153 -7.06 -1.26 5.84
CA GLY A 153 -7.90 -1.94 6.82
C GLY A 153 -9.04 -1.08 7.33
N PHE A 154 -9.88 -1.68 8.16
CA PHE A 154 -11.01 -1.00 8.79
C PHE A 154 -10.52 0.02 9.83
N ALA A 155 -11.15 1.20 9.87
CA ALA A 155 -10.74 2.30 10.75
C ALA A 155 -10.71 1.89 12.23
N ARG A 156 -11.72 1.14 12.68
CA ARG A 156 -11.80 0.59 14.05
C ARG A 156 -10.61 -0.28 14.41
N GLU A 157 -10.24 -1.22 13.54
CA GLU A 157 -9.13 -2.14 13.79
C GLU A 157 -7.77 -1.44 13.68
N ILE A 158 -7.60 -0.51 12.73
CA ILE A 158 -6.37 0.29 12.63
C ILE A 158 -6.21 1.15 13.89
N TYR A 159 -7.26 1.83 14.35
CA TYR A 159 -7.18 2.60 15.59
C TYR A 159 -6.83 1.71 16.80
N ALA A 160 -7.47 0.55 16.93
CA ALA A 160 -7.19 -0.40 18.01
C ALA A 160 -5.72 -0.89 17.98
N MET A 161 -5.17 -1.12 16.79
CA MET A 161 -3.74 -1.44 16.60
C MET A 161 -2.86 -0.27 17.04
N LEU A 162 -3.12 0.95 16.57
CA LEU A 162 -2.32 2.13 16.91
C LEU A 162 -2.41 2.48 18.41
N ALA A 163 -3.53 2.18 19.07
CA ALA A 163 -3.69 2.39 20.51
C ALA A 163 -2.71 1.55 21.35
N ILE A 164 -2.23 0.41 20.83
CA ILE A 164 -1.18 -0.40 21.48
C ILE A 164 0.12 0.41 21.65
N ALA A 165 0.44 1.31 20.71
CA ALA A 165 1.64 2.14 20.80
C ALA A 165 1.62 3.05 22.03
N ARG A 166 0.43 3.58 22.39
CA ARG A 166 0.24 4.36 23.62
C ARG A 166 0.48 3.50 24.85
N ASP A 167 -0.08 2.29 24.88
CA ASP A 167 0.02 1.39 26.03
C ASP A 167 1.46 0.88 26.23
N LEU A 168 2.25 0.81 25.15
CA LEU A 168 3.69 0.52 25.17
C LEU A 168 4.58 1.76 25.42
N ASN A 169 3.99 2.95 25.56
CA ASN A 169 4.69 4.23 25.68
C ASN A 169 5.74 4.45 24.56
N LEU A 170 5.35 4.14 23.32
CA LEU A 170 6.19 4.32 22.13
C LEU A 170 6.55 5.81 21.96
N GLN A 171 7.84 6.08 21.74
CA GLN A 171 8.38 7.43 21.56
C GLN A 171 8.42 7.79 20.07
N ASP A 172 8.38 9.09 19.75
CA ASP A 172 8.37 9.57 18.35
C ASP A 172 9.56 9.05 17.53
N GLY A 173 10.74 8.91 18.15
CA GLY A 173 11.96 8.43 17.51
C GLY A 173 12.13 6.90 17.48
N ASP A 174 11.17 6.12 18.02
CA ASP A 174 11.19 4.67 17.88
C ASP A 174 10.89 4.26 16.43
N ASP A 175 11.13 2.98 16.11
CA ASP A 175 10.94 2.42 14.78
C ASP A 175 9.49 1.98 14.54
N ASP A 176 8.84 2.55 13.52
CA ASP A 176 7.46 2.21 13.18
C ASP A 176 7.31 0.78 12.64
N GLN A 177 8.22 0.36 11.76
CA GLN A 177 8.26 -1.00 11.22
C GLN A 177 8.38 -2.05 12.34
N LEU A 178 9.26 -1.84 13.32
CA LEU A 178 9.45 -2.74 14.45
C LEU A 178 8.21 -2.80 15.33
N PHE A 179 7.51 -1.68 15.53
CA PHE A 179 6.23 -1.67 16.23
C PHE A 179 5.20 -2.58 15.54
N TYR A 180 4.95 -2.36 14.24
CA TYR A 180 3.98 -3.17 13.50
C TYR A 180 4.41 -4.64 13.38
N THR A 181 5.71 -4.90 13.20
CA THR A 181 6.28 -6.25 13.22
C THR A 181 5.97 -6.97 14.53
N ARG A 182 6.19 -6.32 15.68
CA ARG A 182 5.89 -6.91 16.99
C ARG A 182 4.39 -7.17 17.19
N VAL A 183 3.53 -6.29 16.68
CA VAL A 183 2.08 -6.53 16.69
C VAL A 183 1.71 -7.74 15.84
N PHE A 184 2.29 -7.88 14.64
CA PHE A 184 2.03 -9.00 13.74
C PHE A 184 2.58 -10.34 14.25
N LEU A 185 3.70 -10.32 14.96
CA LEU A 185 4.34 -11.52 15.49
C LEU A 185 3.69 -12.07 16.76
N ASP A 186 2.98 -11.22 17.51
CA ASP A 186 2.14 -11.64 18.63
C ASP A 186 0.89 -12.38 18.08
N PRO A 187 0.74 -13.70 18.30
CA PRO A 187 -0.36 -14.47 17.70
C PRO A 187 -1.74 -14.00 18.17
N ASP A 188 -1.88 -13.60 19.42
CA ASP A 188 -3.15 -13.17 20.00
C ASP A 188 -3.56 -11.82 19.41
N ARG A 189 -2.62 -10.87 19.31
CA ARG A 189 -2.86 -9.57 18.67
C ARG A 189 -3.16 -9.74 17.18
N ARG A 190 -2.37 -10.54 16.46
CA ARG A 190 -2.56 -10.80 15.04
C ARG A 190 -3.95 -11.38 14.75
N THR A 191 -4.36 -12.40 15.49
CA THR A 191 -5.68 -13.03 15.31
C THR A 191 -6.81 -12.08 15.71
N LYS A 192 -6.69 -11.38 16.86
CA LYS A 192 -7.73 -10.46 17.34
C LYS A 192 -7.95 -9.27 16.39
N LEU A 193 -6.88 -8.73 15.81
CA LEU A 193 -6.94 -7.60 14.88
C LEU A 193 -7.13 -8.05 13.42
N GLY A 194 -7.09 -9.35 13.13
CA GLY A 194 -7.21 -9.89 11.78
C GLY A 194 -6.12 -9.39 10.83
N VAL A 195 -4.86 -9.33 11.29
CA VAL A 195 -3.74 -8.79 10.49
C VAL A 195 -3.17 -9.85 9.54
N ALA A 196 -3.02 -9.48 8.27
CA ALA A 196 -2.35 -10.27 7.23
C ALA A 196 -1.29 -9.46 6.48
N LEU A 197 -0.49 -10.17 5.69
CA LEU A 197 0.49 -9.60 4.77
C LEU A 197 0.07 -9.90 3.33
N ASP A 198 0.23 -8.91 2.45
CA ASP A 198 0.05 -9.06 1.01
C ASP A 198 1.28 -9.71 0.36
N SER A 199 1.51 -10.98 0.68
CA SER A 199 2.71 -11.73 0.27
C SER A 199 2.91 -11.81 -1.24
N MET A 200 1.86 -11.79 -2.05
CA MET A 200 1.95 -11.91 -3.51
C MET A 200 1.81 -10.57 -4.24
N SER A 201 1.89 -9.45 -3.52
CA SER A 201 1.75 -8.10 -4.08
C SER A 201 0.45 -7.91 -4.88
N TYR A 202 -0.67 -8.41 -4.39
CA TYR A 202 -1.95 -8.16 -5.04
C TYR A 202 -2.29 -6.67 -5.02
N ILE A 203 -2.08 -6.00 -3.89
CA ILE A 203 -2.42 -4.59 -3.67
C ILE A 203 -1.13 -3.77 -3.63
N PHE A 204 -0.13 -4.24 -2.89
CA PHE A 204 1.05 -3.48 -2.51
C PHE A 204 2.32 -4.02 -3.15
N GLN A 205 3.07 -3.16 -3.84
CA GLN A 205 4.40 -3.48 -4.35
C GLN A 205 5.47 -2.66 -3.63
N ASN A 206 6.21 -3.30 -2.73
CA ASN A 206 7.48 -2.78 -2.23
C ASN A 206 8.58 -3.10 -3.25
N LEU A 207 9.35 -2.10 -3.67
CA LEU A 207 10.35 -2.27 -4.72
C LEU A 207 11.68 -2.84 -4.24
N ASN A 208 12.05 -2.64 -2.98
CA ASN A 208 13.34 -3.11 -2.48
C ASN A 208 13.45 -4.64 -2.52
N GLY A 209 14.38 -5.15 -3.33
CA GLY A 209 14.59 -6.58 -3.54
C GLY A 209 13.71 -7.19 -4.63
N MET A 210 12.82 -6.41 -5.25
CA MET A 210 11.84 -6.86 -6.24
C MET A 210 11.91 -6.12 -7.57
N GLN A 211 12.92 -5.26 -7.75
CA GLN A 211 12.99 -4.34 -8.89
C GLN A 211 13.00 -5.06 -10.25
N GLU A 212 13.64 -6.23 -10.33
CA GLU A 212 13.75 -7.03 -11.57
C GLU A 212 12.47 -7.77 -11.95
N PHE A 213 11.55 -7.93 -11.00
CA PHE A 213 10.27 -8.62 -11.21
C PHE A 213 9.10 -7.65 -11.44
N VAL A 214 9.35 -6.34 -11.42
CA VAL A 214 8.32 -5.32 -11.54
C VAL A 214 8.53 -4.52 -12.81
N GLY A 215 7.49 -4.43 -13.63
CA GLY A 215 7.53 -3.68 -14.86
C GLY A 215 6.16 -3.22 -15.30
N ILE A 216 6.12 -2.76 -16.55
CA ILE A 216 4.94 -2.16 -17.15
C ILE A 216 4.63 -2.89 -18.43
N SER A 217 3.38 -3.36 -18.55
CA SER A 217 2.90 -4.03 -19.74
C SER A 217 1.84 -3.17 -20.43
N PRO A 218 1.96 -2.96 -21.76
CA PRO A 218 0.94 -2.26 -22.51
C PRO A 218 -0.33 -3.11 -22.61
N GLN A 219 -1.46 -2.48 -22.35
CA GLN A 219 -2.77 -3.09 -22.45
C GLN A 219 -3.54 -2.41 -23.58
N SER A 220 -4.02 -3.21 -24.52
CA SER A 220 -4.90 -2.74 -25.59
C SER A 220 -6.23 -3.47 -25.47
N ALA A 221 -7.29 -2.72 -25.23
CA ALA A 221 -8.65 -3.26 -25.23
C ALA A 221 -9.39 -2.80 -26.48
N LYS A 222 -10.14 -3.72 -27.10
CA LYS A 222 -11.01 -3.36 -28.22
C LYS A 222 -12.02 -2.32 -27.74
N ASN A 223 -11.94 -1.11 -28.29
CA ASN A 223 -12.79 0.05 -27.98
C ASN A 223 -12.48 0.79 -26.67
N SER A 224 -11.27 0.70 -26.13
CA SER A 224 -10.79 1.63 -25.10
C SER A 224 -9.52 2.32 -25.56
N ASP A 225 -9.19 3.43 -24.88
CA ASP A 225 -7.84 3.97 -24.99
C ASP A 225 -6.84 2.93 -24.48
N ASP A 226 -5.72 2.87 -25.17
CA ASP A 226 -4.54 2.12 -24.80
C ASP A 226 -4.01 2.63 -23.44
N PHE A 227 -3.79 1.71 -22.50
CA PHE A 227 -3.27 2.04 -21.17
C PHE A 227 -2.10 1.13 -20.78
N VAL A 228 -1.42 1.47 -19.70
CA VAL A 228 -0.33 0.67 -19.16
C VAL A 228 -0.71 0.04 -17.84
N MET A 229 -0.28 -1.19 -17.60
CA MET A 229 -0.54 -1.92 -16.37
C MET A 229 0.78 -2.18 -15.64
N LEU A 230 0.80 -1.91 -14.33
CA LEU A 230 1.87 -2.34 -13.44
C LEU A 230 1.76 -3.85 -13.24
N GLU A 231 2.86 -4.56 -13.44
CA GLU A 231 2.90 -6.02 -13.29
C GLU A 231 4.04 -6.43 -12.37
N ASN A 232 3.75 -7.38 -11.49
CA ASN A 232 4.74 -8.21 -10.82
C ASN A 232 4.79 -9.55 -11.55
N PHE A 233 5.85 -9.78 -12.31
CA PHE A 233 6.02 -10.96 -13.17
C PHE A 233 6.33 -12.23 -12.38
N LEU A 234 6.86 -12.11 -11.16
CA LEU A 234 7.16 -13.27 -10.31
C LEU A 234 5.88 -13.93 -9.81
N TYR A 235 4.91 -13.11 -9.40
CA TYR A 235 3.64 -13.59 -8.83
C TYR A 235 2.48 -13.55 -9.82
N ASN A 236 2.70 -13.00 -11.01
CA ASN A 236 1.67 -12.76 -12.02
C ASN A 236 0.50 -11.95 -11.44
N THR A 237 0.83 -10.85 -10.76
CA THR A 237 -0.13 -9.93 -10.12
C THR A 237 0.01 -8.52 -10.69
N ASN A 238 -1.03 -7.71 -10.49
CA ASN A 238 -1.07 -6.30 -10.91
C ASN A 238 -1.23 -5.37 -9.69
N PRO A 239 -0.14 -5.03 -8.98
CA PRO A 239 -0.21 -4.19 -7.80
C PRO A 239 -0.86 -2.83 -8.08
N LEU A 240 -1.52 -2.26 -7.08
CA LEU A 240 -2.28 -1.00 -7.19
C LEU A 240 -1.54 0.19 -6.57
N ILE A 241 -0.63 -0.08 -5.63
CA ILE A 241 0.16 0.94 -4.95
C ILE A 241 1.63 0.52 -4.97
N LEU A 242 2.50 1.44 -5.37
CA LEU A 242 3.93 1.21 -5.55
C LEU A 242 4.74 2.02 -4.54
N HIS A 243 5.64 1.36 -3.82
CA HIS A 243 6.49 1.96 -2.80
C HIS A 243 7.96 1.77 -3.15
N GLY A 244 8.65 2.89 -3.35
CA GLY A 244 10.09 2.96 -3.61
C GLY A 244 10.93 2.78 -2.36
N ASN A 245 10.58 1.85 -1.47
CA ASN A 245 11.24 1.68 -0.19
C ASN A 245 12.75 1.44 -0.30
N GLY A 246 13.48 1.85 0.72
CA GLY A 246 14.93 1.73 0.79
C GLY A 246 15.65 2.37 -0.42
N PRO A 247 16.60 1.67 -1.08
CA PRO A 247 17.40 2.21 -2.18
C PRO A 247 16.66 2.27 -3.54
N SER A 248 15.33 2.06 -3.58
CA SER A 248 14.58 1.85 -4.83
C SER A 248 13.93 3.11 -5.41
N LYS A 249 14.27 4.30 -4.90
CA LYS A 249 13.67 5.58 -5.31
C LYS A 249 13.87 5.87 -6.80
N SER A 250 15.02 5.52 -7.37
CA SER A 250 15.30 5.70 -8.80
C SER A 250 14.39 4.84 -9.69
N GLN A 251 14.17 3.58 -9.31
CA GLN A 251 13.28 2.68 -10.02
C GLN A 251 11.82 3.17 -9.97
N LEU A 252 11.39 3.66 -8.79
CA LEU A 252 10.08 4.30 -8.64
C LEU A 252 9.92 5.47 -9.63
N ASN A 253 10.90 6.36 -9.71
CA ASN A 253 10.88 7.50 -10.62
C ASN A 253 10.77 7.08 -12.09
N VAL A 254 11.37 5.95 -12.49
CA VAL A 254 11.26 5.42 -13.85
C VAL A 254 9.83 4.95 -14.13
N LEU A 255 9.26 4.13 -13.24
CA LEU A 255 7.94 3.54 -13.41
C LEU A 255 6.82 4.60 -13.41
N GLU A 256 6.96 5.63 -12.57
CA GLU A 256 6.01 6.73 -12.45
C GLU A 256 5.69 7.45 -13.76
N ASN A 257 6.70 7.63 -14.61
CA ASN A 257 6.57 8.36 -15.87
C ASN A 257 5.47 7.76 -16.77
N TYR A 258 5.13 6.50 -16.55
CA TYR A 258 4.14 5.77 -17.33
C TYR A 258 2.81 5.60 -16.59
N LEU A 259 2.82 5.33 -15.28
CA LEU A 259 1.62 4.97 -14.51
C LEU A 259 0.63 6.13 -14.32
N THR A 260 1.12 7.34 -14.16
CA THR A 260 0.30 8.50 -13.74
C THR A 260 -0.49 9.18 -14.86
N HIS A 261 -0.38 8.71 -16.10
CA HIS A 261 -0.93 9.39 -17.27
C HIS A 261 -2.12 8.70 -17.93
N GLY A 262 -2.46 7.45 -17.55
CA GLY A 262 -3.61 6.72 -18.12
C GLY A 262 -3.63 6.61 -19.65
N LYS A 263 -2.52 6.93 -20.32
CA LYS A 263 -2.39 7.02 -21.78
C LYS A 263 -1.02 6.47 -22.17
N ILE A 264 -1.01 5.59 -23.17
CA ILE A 264 0.23 5.15 -23.80
C ILE A 264 0.92 6.36 -24.45
N TYR A 265 2.17 6.62 -24.04
CA TYR A 265 3.12 7.33 -24.89
C TYR A 265 3.45 6.41 -26.06
N GLN A 266 3.32 6.88 -27.30
CA GLN A 266 3.60 6.08 -28.48
C GLN A 266 5.05 5.55 -28.44
N VAL A 267 5.24 4.29 -28.05
CA VAL A 267 6.56 3.64 -28.02
C VAL A 267 6.82 3.08 -29.41
N PHE A 268 7.68 3.75 -30.18
CA PHE A 268 8.14 3.21 -31.46
C PHE A 268 9.31 2.25 -31.22
N PHE A 269 9.08 0.96 -31.47
CA PHE A 269 10.16 -0.03 -31.53
C PHE A 269 10.88 0.05 -32.87
N THR A 270 12.03 0.73 -32.91
CA THR A 270 12.98 0.61 -34.02
C THR A 270 14.22 -0.14 -33.56
N GLY A 271 14.14 -1.47 -33.58
CA GLY A 271 15.25 -2.40 -33.83
C GLY A 271 16.46 -2.47 -32.89
N LEU A 272 16.83 -1.43 -32.13
CA LEU A 272 18.01 -1.49 -31.24
C LEU A 272 18.12 -0.38 -30.16
N CYS A 273 17.13 0.51 -30.02
CA CYS A 273 17.11 1.52 -28.94
C CYS A 273 15.68 1.95 -28.62
N LEU A 274 15.37 2.11 -27.32
CA LEU A 274 14.13 2.69 -26.83
C LEU A 274 14.24 4.22 -26.92
N PHE A 275 13.58 4.84 -27.91
CA PHE A 275 13.43 6.30 -27.97
C PHE A 275 12.01 6.69 -27.57
N ILE A 276 11.88 7.50 -26.52
CA ILE A 276 10.62 8.09 -26.07
C ILE A 276 10.53 9.49 -26.67
N LEU A 277 9.61 9.71 -27.60
CA LEU A 277 9.28 11.04 -28.11
C LEU A 277 8.05 11.56 -27.37
N ALA A 278 8.21 12.69 -26.68
CA ALA A 278 7.08 13.44 -26.12
C ALA A 278 6.17 13.94 -27.26
N PRO A 279 4.83 13.95 -27.09
CA PRO A 279 3.98 14.61 -28.07
C PRO A 279 4.27 16.11 -28.02
N LEU A 280 4.60 16.68 -29.18
CA LEU A 280 4.62 18.12 -29.39
C LEU A 280 3.24 18.68 -29.01
N LYS A 281 3.20 19.54 -27.99
CA LYS A 281 2.07 20.45 -27.79
C LYS A 281 1.90 21.23 -29.09
N LYS A 282 0.85 20.95 -29.86
CA LYS A 282 0.36 21.92 -30.84
C LYS A 282 -0.29 23.03 -30.03
N TYR A 283 0.32 24.21 -30.11
CA TYR A 283 -0.27 25.49 -29.69
C TYR A 283 -1.54 25.77 -30.50
#